data_AF-A0A2E7DCI1-F1
#
_entry.id   AF-A0A2E7DCI1-F1
#
_cell.length_a   1.000
_cell.length_b   1.000
_cell.length_c   1.000
_cell.angle_alpha   90.00
_cell.angle_beta   90.00
_cell.angle_gamma   90.00
#
_symmetry.space_group_name_H-M   'P 1'
#
loop_
_entity.id
_entity.type
_entity.pdbx_description
1 polymer ?
#
loop_
_entity_poly.entity_id
_entity_poly.type
_entity_poly.pdbx_seq_one_letter_code
_entity_poly.pdbx_strand_id
1 'polypeptide(L)'
;MKVTKELALEAGRELAWFKCKETARRIIESNPGGSVGSWPGVFRKILAMLETLETGKPLEKPAFKVFAKGNSKLPFWSFSSMAILDCPGRGECSKWCYSLKSWRNPNALGRQLSNSLLLRHAAGRELIAREFAKLETETVRLYVDGDFHSKENLRWWMDLIRSRPSVAVYGYSKSWVEFLSLHLEGFTWPSNYLLNLSGGSRHPESMRVVMSGLPVTRGEFVAVQVDREHLANHSYQSRRNDGFKDYAKQVRANAGKRVFVCSGTCGDCLTVKGKNRHACGMESMRGVPIAIGMH
;
A
#
# COMPACT_ATOMS: atom_id res chain seq x y z
N MET A 1 21.20 3.91 -6.09
CA MET A 1 20.47 4.20 -4.82
C MET A 1 20.34 5.70 -4.53
N LYS A 2 21.40 6.52 -4.74
CA LYS A 2 21.33 7.99 -4.57
C LYS A 2 20.28 8.65 -5.50
N VAL A 3 20.36 8.33 -6.79
CA VAL A 3 19.40 8.76 -7.83
C VAL A 3 17.94 8.36 -7.52
N THR A 4 17.75 7.17 -6.95
CA THR A 4 16.44 6.63 -6.56
C THR A 4 15.80 7.43 -5.42
N LYS A 5 16.62 7.90 -4.47
CA LYS A 5 16.19 8.77 -3.37
C LYS A 5 15.94 10.20 -3.82
N GLU A 6 16.76 10.74 -4.71
CA GLU A 6 16.58 12.08 -5.29
C GLU A 6 15.25 12.18 -6.04
N LEU A 7 14.99 11.24 -6.96
CA LEU A 7 13.76 11.23 -7.74
C LEU A 7 12.52 11.00 -6.86
N ALA A 8 12.65 10.19 -5.81
CA ALA A 8 11.60 10.07 -4.81
C ALA A 8 11.34 11.42 -4.13
N LEU A 9 12.35 12.09 -3.57
CA LEU A 9 12.16 13.38 -2.90
C LEU A 9 11.57 14.47 -3.81
N GLU A 10 11.79 14.37 -5.12
CA GLU A 10 11.22 15.28 -6.12
C GLU A 10 9.75 14.99 -6.44
N ALA A 11 9.35 13.71 -6.53
CA ALA A 11 8.00 13.28 -6.91
C ALA A 11 6.88 13.72 -5.93
N GLY A 12 7.24 14.13 -4.71
CA GLY A 12 6.29 14.53 -3.67
C GLY A 12 5.83 16.00 -3.67
N ARG A 13 6.30 16.85 -4.59
CA ARG A 13 6.00 18.31 -4.62
C ARG A 13 5.07 18.67 -5.78
N GLU A 14 4.32 19.78 -5.71
CA GLU A 14 3.40 20.21 -6.79
C GLU A 14 4.11 20.49 -8.15
N LEU A 15 5.43 20.67 -8.14
CA LEU A 15 6.29 20.80 -9.33
C LEU A 15 7.12 19.53 -9.61
N ALA A 16 6.70 18.39 -9.06
CA ALA A 16 7.36 17.09 -9.14
C ALA A 16 7.63 16.61 -10.56
N TRP A 17 6.68 16.81 -11.47
CA TRP A 17 6.68 16.12 -12.76
C TRP A 17 7.78 16.65 -13.70
N PHE A 18 8.05 17.96 -13.70
CA PHE A 18 9.16 18.53 -14.47
C PHE A 18 10.50 17.95 -14.01
N LYS A 19 10.72 17.90 -12.69
CA LYS A 19 11.91 17.29 -12.10
C LYS A 19 11.99 15.79 -12.35
N CYS A 20 10.86 15.07 -12.29
CA CYS A 20 10.80 13.66 -12.65
C CYS A 20 11.20 13.43 -14.11
N LYS A 21 10.81 14.31 -15.05
CA LYS A 21 11.23 14.25 -16.44
C LYS A 21 12.72 14.54 -16.61
N GLU A 22 13.22 15.62 -16.02
CA GLU A 22 14.65 15.96 -16.09
C GLU A 22 15.51 14.84 -15.53
N THR A 23 15.14 14.31 -14.35
CA THR A 23 15.86 13.21 -13.73
C THR A 23 15.73 11.92 -14.55
N ALA A 24 14.56 11.64 -15.16
CA ALA A 24 14.40 10.52 -16.08
C ALA A 24 15.33 10.65 -17.30
N ARG A 25 15.37 11.84 -17.95
CA ARG A 25 16.26 12.12 -19.09
C ARG A 25 17.72 11.93 -18.73
N ARG A 26 18.16 12.53 -17.63
CA ARG A 26 19.53 12.38 -17.11
C ARG A 26 19.92 10.91 -16.89
N ILE A 27 19.02 10.09 -16.36
CA ILE A 27 19.27 8.65 -16.15
C ILE A 27 19.37 7.90 -17.49
N ILE A 28 18.51 8.25 -18.46
CA ILE A 28 18.52 7.65 -19.79
C ILE A 28 19.81 8.02 -20.53
N GLU A 29 20.19 9.30 -20.51
CA GLU A 29 21.40 9.84 -21.15
C GLU A 29 22.69 9.25 -20.54
N SER A 30 22.71 9.04 -19.22
CA SER A 30 23.85 8.42 -18.55
C SER A 30 24.03 6.94 -18.89
N ASN A 31 23.02 6.28 -19.47
CA ASN A 31 23.10 4.88 -19.87
C ASN A 31 22.11 4.55 -21.02
N PRO A 32 22.43 4.99 -22.25
CA PRO A 32 21.50 4.94 -23.38
C PRO A 32 21.16 3.50 -23.81
N GLY A 33 22.08 2.55 -23.62
CA GLY A 33 21.93 1.13 -24.02
C GLY A 33 21.12 0.25 -23.06
N GLY A 34 20.51 0.79 -22.00
CA GLY A 34 19.80 -0.02 -21.00
C GLY A 34 18.64 -0.84 -21.58
N SER A 35 18.57 -2.12 -21.23
CA SER A 35 17.54 -3.06 -21.68
C SER A 35 16.17 -2.85 -21.00
N VAL A 36 15.14 -3.56 -21.47
CA VAL A 36 13.82 -3.58 -20.81
C VAL A 36 13.95 -4.15 -19.39
N GLY A 37 13.47 -3.40 -18.40
CA GLY A 37 13.56 -3.78 -16.97
C GLY A 37 14.83 -3.28 -16.26
N SER A 38 15.79 -2.69 -16.99
CA SER A 38 16.88 -1.92 -16.41
C SER A 38 16.40 -0.54 -15.92
N TRP A 39 17.25 0.18 -15.19
CA TRP A 39 16.97 1.55 -14.76
C TRP A 39 16.62 2.48 -15.94
N PRO A 40 17.44 2.62 -17.00
CA PRO A 40 17.06 3.40 -18.18
C PRO A 40 15.76 2.94 -18.81
N GLY A 41 15.55 1.61 -18.94
CA GLY A 41 14.33 1.06 -19.51
C GLY A 41 13.06 1.44 -18.73
N VAL A 42 13.14 1.47 -17.39
CA VAL A 42 12.05 1.93 -16.52
C VAL A 42 11.79 3.43 -16.70
N PHE A 43 12.85 4.25 -16.72
CA PHE A 43 12.69 5.69 -16.86
C PHE A 43 12.24 6.14 -18.25
N ARG A 44 12.58 5.40 -19.33
CA ARG A 44 11.98 5.64 -20.66
C ARG A 44 10.47 5.46 -20.63
N LYS A 45 9.97 4.42 -19.96
CA LYS A 45 8.51 4.20 -19.81
C LYS A 45 7.83 5.31 -19.03
N ILE A 46 8.46 5.78 -17.95
CA ILE A 46 7.94 6.89 -17.14
C ILE A 46 7.93 8.18 -17.94
N LEU A 47 9.02 8.49 -18.65
CA LEU A 47 9.13 9.69 -19.46
C LEU A 47 8.05 9.72 -20.56
N ALA A 48 7.88 8.62 -21.31
CA ALA A 48 6.85 8.53 -22.33
C ALA A 48 5.42 8.71 -21.77
N MET A 49 5.16 8.16 -20.58
CA MET A 49 3.88 8.35 -19.88
C MET A 49 3.67 9.82 -19.47
N LEU A 50 4.69 10.47 -18.90
CA LEU A 50 4.63 11.88 -18.51
C LEU A 50 4.40 12.80 -19.72
N GLU A 51 5.14 12.57 -20.81
CA GLU A 51 4.97 13.32 -22.06
C GLU A 51 3.56 13.14 -22.63
N THR A 52 2.97 11.94 -22.53
CA THR A 52 1.57 11.75 -22.94
C THR A 52 0.59 12.51 -22.04
N LEU A 53 0.78 12.45 -20.71
CA LEU A 53 -0.08 13.16 -19.74
C LEU A 53 -0.08 14.68 -19.95
N GLU A 54 1.05 15.25 -20.37
CA GLU A 54 1.18 16.69 -20.67
C GLU A 54 0.34 17.14 -21.87
N THR A 55 0.13 16.25 -22.84
CA THR A 55 -0.75 16.56 -23.98
C THR A 55 -2.23 16.64 -23.61
N GLY A 56 -2.60 16.24 -22.39
CA GLY A 56 -3.99 16.11 -21.95
C GLY A 56 -4.73 14.93 -22.60
N LYS A 57 -4.08 14.16 -23.48
CA LYS A 57 -4.68 13.00 -24.13
C LYS A 57 -4.85 11.84 -23.13
N PRO A 58 -5.87 11.00 -23.30
CA PRO A 58 -6.02 9.78 -22.52
C PRO A 58 -4.80 8.85 -22.68
N LEU A 59 -4.33 8.28 -21.57
CA LEU A 59 -3.36 7.19 -21.63
C LEU A 59 -4.06 5.90 -22.05
N GLU A 60 -3.72 5.35 -23.23
CA GLU A 60 -4.31 4.08 -23.69
C GLU A 60 -3.90 2.89 -22.81
N LYS A 61 -2.64 2.87 -22.36
CA LYS A 61 -2.06 1.80 -21.55
C LYS A 61 -1.17 2.37 -20.44
N PRO A 62 -1.10 1.70 -19.27
CA PRO A 62 -0.22 2.16 -18.21
C PRO A 62 1.23 1.79 -18.50
N ALA A 63 2.19 2.61 -18.06
CA ALA A 63 3.62 2.31 -18.18
C ALA A 63 4.02 1.02 -17.46
N PHE A 64 3.32 0.70 -16.37
CA PHE A 64 3.47 -0.48 -15.54
C PHE A 64 2.09 -1.00 -15.15
N LYS A 65 1.96 -2.28 -14.76
CA LYS A 65 0.70 -2.80 -14.23
C LYS A 65 0.25 -1.95 -13.04
N VAL A 66 -0.94 -1.34 -13.12
CA VAL A 66 -1.50 -0.51 -12.04
C VAL A 66 -1.77 -1.35 -10.80
N PHE A 67 -2.48 -2.47 -11.00
CA PHE A 67 -2.71 -3.50 -10.00
C PHE A 67 -1.87 -4.74 -10.30
N ALA A 68 -1.30 -5.36 -9.27
CA ALA A 68 -0.56 -6.60 -9.38
C ALA A 68 -1.26 -7.71 -8.60
N LYS A 69 -1.56 -8.84 -9.25
CA LYS A 69 -1.98 -10.06 -8.58
C LYS A 69 -0.77 -10.60 -7.82
N GLY A 70 -0.91 -10.74 -6.50
CA GLY A 70 0.21 -11.17 -5.66
C GLY A 70 0.51 -12.66 -5.78
N ASN A 71 1.38 -13.15 -4.90
CA ASN A 71 1.81 -14.54 -4.86
C ASN A 71 1.04 -15.34 -3.80
N SER A 72 1.45 -16.57 -3.52
CA SER A 72 0.86 -17.41 -2.45
C SER A 72 0.78 -16.72 -1.08
N LYS A 73 1.71 -15.81 -0.76
CA LYS A 73 1.71 -15.03 0.48
C LYS A 73 0.64 -13.93 0.50
N LEU A 74 0.39 -13.29 -0.64
CA LEU A 74 -0.60 -12.22 -0.81
C LEU A 74 -1.49 -12.55 -2.00
N PRO A 75 -2.41 -13.53 -1.91
CA PRO A 75 -3.13 -14.09 -3.06
C PRO A 75 -4.32 -13.22 -3.46
N PHE A 76 -4.08 -11.92 -3.63
CA PHE A 76 -5.07 -10.92 -4.01
C PHE A 76 -4.43 -9.83 -4.85
N TRP A 77 -5.26 -9.03 -5.50
CA TRP A 77 -4.81 -7.85 -6.23
C TRP A 77 -4.26 -6.81 -5.27
N SER A 78 -3.28 -6.05 -5.73
CA SER A 78 -2.63 -5.05 -4.89
C SER A 78 -2.29 -3.78 -5.66
N PHE A 79 -2.46 -2.65 -4.98
CA PHE A 79 -2.04 -1.35 -5.45
C PHE A 79 -0.91 -0.84 -4.56
N SER A 80 0.10 -0.22 -5.15
CA SER A 80 1.16 0.49 -4.43
C SER A 80 1.37 1.85 -5.07
N SER A 81 1.71 2.85 -4.26
CA SER A 81 2.27 4.12 -4.70
C SER A 81 3.63 4.35 -4.02
N MET A 82 4.18 5.57 -4.10
CA MET A 82 5.50 5.86 -3.56
C MET A 82 5.47 5.87 -2.03
N ALA A 83 6.13 4.88 -1.44
CA ALA A 83 6.39 4.88 0.00
C ALA A 83 7.15 6.14 0.43
N ILE A 84 6.93 6.55 1.69
CA ILE A 84 7.44 7.79 2.28
C ILE A 84 6.80 9.02 1.67
N LEU A 85 6.79 9.20 0.35
CA LEU A 85 6.30 10.41 -0.30
C LEU A 85 4.81 10.59 -0.19
N ASP A 86 4.05 9.54 -0.52
CA ASP A 86 2.59 9.54 -0.49
C ASP A 86 2.07 9.24 0.91
N CYS A 87 2.93 9.23 1.94
CA CYS A 87 2.57 8.88 3.32
C CYS A 87 2.58 10.12 4.22
N PRO A 88 1.53 10.97 4.23
CA PRO A 88 1.49 12.18 5.05
C PRO A 88 1.48 11.87 6.55
N GLY A 89 0.93 10.72 6.96
CA GLY A 89 0.89 10.29 8.36
C GLY A 89 2.12 9.52 8.86
N ARG A 90 3.17 9.36 8.03
CA ARG A 90 4.38 8.64 8.43
C ARG A 90 5.03 9.33 9.63
N GLY A 91 5.39 8.55 10.64
CA GLY A 91 6.22 9.00 11.75
C GLY A 91 7.51 8.19 11.78
N GLU A 92 7.75 7.58 12.93
CA GLU A 92 8.91 6.73 13.19
C GLU A 92 9.05 5.57 12.19
N CYS A 93 7.94 5.11 11.58
CA CYS A 93 7.98 4.09 10.54
C CYS A 93 8.85 4.43 9.32
N SER A 94 9.17 5.71 9.13
CA SER A 94 10.09 6.14 8.06
C SER A 94 11.51 5.57 8.21
N LYS A 95 11.96 5.31 9.46
CA LYS A 95 13.30 4.78 9.75
C LYS A 95 13.46 3.30 9.37
N TRP A 96 12.36 2.54 9.37
CA TRP A 96 12.34 1.10 9.08
C TRP A 96 11.32 0.73 7.99
N CYS A 97 11.01 1.67 7.09
CA CYS A 97 10.01 1.45 6.05
C CYS A 97 10.43 0.31 5.12
N TYR A 98 9.79 -0.85 5.26
CA TYR A 98 10.12 -2.06 4.51
C TYR A 98 10.03 -1.85 2.99
N SER A 99 9.11 -1.01 2.53
CA SER A 99 8.93 -0.66 1.12
C SER A 99 10.21 -0.12 0.46
N LEU A 100 11.10 0.54 1.21
CA LEU A 100 12.36 1.03 0.66
C LEU A 100 13.31 -0.12 0.26
N LYS A 101 13.17 -1.32 0.85
CA LYS A 101 13.95 -2.50 0.44
C LYS A 101 13.59 -2.95 -0.98
N SER A 102 12.36 -2.70 -1.45
CA SER A 102 11.92 -3.07 -2.80
C SER A 102 12.45 -2.14 -3.89
N TRP A 103 12.86 -0.92 -3.54
CA TRP A 103 13.36 0.09 -4.49
C TRP A 103 14.70 -0.27 -5.13
N ARG A 104 15.36 -1.35 -4.70
CA ARG A 104 16.50 -1.94 -5.43
C ARG A 104 16.08 -2.59 -6.75
N ASN A 105 14.80 -2.95 -6.90
CA ASN A 105 14.25 -3.53 -8.12
C ASN A 105 13.65 -2.40 -8.99
N PRO A 106 14.16 -2.17 -10.22
CA PRO A 106 13.68 -1.08 -11.08
C PRO A 106 12.18 -1.14 -11.37
N ASN A 107 11.63 -2.33 -11.63
CA ASN A 107 10.21 -2.48 -11.96
C ASN A 107 9.31 -2.22 -10.74
N ALA A 108 9.75 -2.60 -9.54
CA ALA A 108 9.01 -2.30 -8.31
C ALA A 108 8.92 -0.79 -8.07
N LEU A 109 10.05 -0.07 -8.19
CA LEU A 109 10.05 1.39 -8.11
C LEU A 109 9.22 2.00 -9.24
N GLY A 110 9.45 1.57 -10.48
CA GLY A 110 8.76 2.09 -11.66
C GLY A 110 7.24 2.02 -11.54
N ARG A 111 6.72 0.91 -11.01
CA ARG A 111 5.28 0.76 -10.72
C ARG A 111 4.80 1.74 -9.64
N GLN A 112 5.50 1.82 -8.50
CA GLN A 112 5.12 2.72 -7.41
C GLN A 112 5.13 4.19 -7.84
N LEU A 113 6.18 4.60 -8.54
CA LEU A 113 6.34 5.95 -9.08
C LEU A 113 5.28 6.26 -10.14
N SER A 114 5.07 5.34 -11.08
CA SER A 114 4.03 5.49 -12.11
C SER A 114 2.66 5.69 -11.48
N ASN A 115 2.26 4.80 -10.56
CA ASN A 115 0.99 4.92 -9.85
C ASN A 115 0.87 6.22 -9.05
N SER A 116 1.95 6.65 -8.38
CA SER A 116 2.00 7.91 -7.64
C SER A 116 1.77 9.13 -8.55
N LEU A 117 2.38 9.14 -9.73
CA LEU A 117 2.19 10.18 -10.74
C LEU A 117 0.77 10.13 -11.33
N LEU A 118 0.27 8.95 -11.69
CA LEU A 118 -1.09 8.76 -12.23
C LEU A 118 -2.17 9.29 -11.26
N LEU A 119 -2.01 9.09 -9.95
CA LEU A 119 -2.95 9.61 -8.94
C LEU A 119 -3.02 11.15 -8.88
N ARG A 120 -2.03 11.85 -9.43
CA ARG A 120 -1.95 13.32 -9.46
C ARG A 120 -2.53 13.94 -10.73
N HIS A 121 -2.93 13.13 -11.73
CA HIS A 121 -3.49 13.60 -12.99
C HIS A 121 -4.89 13.05 -13.24
N ALA A 122 -5.79 13.85 -13.80
CA ALA A 122 -7.15 13.41 -14.15
C ALA A 122 -7.15 12.22 -15.12
N ALA A 123 -6.42 12.32 -16.24
CA ALA A 123 -6.25 11.22 -17.19
C ALA A 123 -5.58 9.98 -16.57
N GLY A 124 -4.71 10.18 -15.58
CA GLY A 124 -4.08 9.09 -14.84
C GLY A 124 -5.06 8.37 -13.90
N ARG A 125 -5.92 9.12 -13.19
CA ARG A 125 -7.01 8.57 -12.37
C ARG A 125 -8.01 7.81 -13.23
N GLU A 126 -8.34 8.32 -14.42
CA GLU A 126 -9.22 7.62 -15.36
C GLU A 126 -8.62 6.28 -15.79
N LEU A 127 -7.32 6.25 -16.12
CA LEU A 127 -6.61 5.01 -16.41
C LEU A 127 -6.65 4.03 -15.23
N ILE A 128 -6.41 4.48 -14.00
CA ILE A 128 -6.50 3.62 -12.81
C ILE A 128 -7.93 3.08 -12.64
N ALA A 129 -8.95 3.90 -12.83
CA ALA A 129 -10.35 3.48 -12.74
C ALA A 129 -10.69 2.41 -13.80
N ARG A 130 -10.21 2.56 -15.04
CA ARG A 130 -10.37 1.53 -16.08
C ARG A 130 -9.66 0.23 -15.73
N GLU A 131 -8.45 0.30 -15.17
CA GLU A 131 -7.74 -0.90 -14.71
C GLU A 131 -8.42 -1.56 -13.50
N PHE A 132 -9.01 -0.77 -12.60
CA PHE A 132 -9.77 -1.26 -11.45
C PHE A 132 -11.07 -1.95 -11.91
N ALA A 133 -11.73 -1.43 -12.94
CA ALA A 133 -12.94 -2.03 -13.49
C ALA A 133 -12.71 -3.43 -14.09
N LYS A 134 -11.48 -3.72 -14.55
CA LYS A 134 -11.06 -5.02 -15.12
C LYS A 134 -10.78 -6.08 -14.05
N LEU A 135 -10.70 -5.71 -12.77
CA LEU A 135 -10.41 -6.67 -11.72
C LEU A 135 -11.58 -7.66 -11.57
N GLU A 136 -11.24 -8.93 -11.39
CA GLU A 136 -12.18 -9.99 -11.02
C GLU A 136 -12.85 -9.68 -9.67
N THR A 137 -13.93 -10.39 -9.30
CA THR A 137 -14.65 -10.24 -8.02
C THR A 137 -13.85 -10.74 -6.80
N GLU A 138 -12.54 -10.51 -6.80
CA GLU A 138 -11.58 -10.89 -5.78
C GLU A 138 -11.41 -9.76 -4.74
N THR A 139 -10.44 -9.96 -3.87
CA THR A 139 -9.98 -8.98 -2.89
C THR A 139 -8.91 -8.07 -3.49
N VAL A 140 -8.91 -6.79 -3.10
CA VAL A 140 -7.83 -5.83 -3.38
C VAL A 140 -7.24 -5.31 -2.07
N ARG A 141 -5.91 -5.44 -1.92
CA ARG A 141 -5.16 -4.70 -0.90
C ARG A 141 -4.71 -3.36 -1.47
N LEU A 142 -5.36 -2.30 -1.02
CA LEU A 142 -4.99 -0.94 -1.36
C LEU A 142 -3.79 -0.48 -0.52
N TYR A 143 -2.81 0.14 -1.17
CA TYR A 143 -1.54 0.59 -0.60
C TYR A 143 -0.77 -0.52 0.15
N VAL A 144 -0.18 -1.44 -0.61
CA VAL A 144 0.90 -2.30 -0.07
C VAL A 144 2.11 -1.44 0.29
N ASP A 145 2.42 -0.47 -0.56
CA ASP A 145 3.39 0.60 -0.35
C ASP A 145 2.71 1.95 -0.65
N GLY A 146 3.19 3.02 -0.02
CA GLY A 146 2.54 4.33 -0.09
C GLY A 146 1.39 4.46 0.90
N ASP A 147 0.63 5.54 0.78
CA ASP A 147 -0.60 5.80 1.51
C ASP A 147 -1.48 6.78 0.71
N PHE A 148 -2.61 7.19 1.26
CA PHE A 148 -3.40 8.28 0.71
C PHE A 148 -2.66 9.60 0.89
N HIS A 149 -2.26 10.23 -0.22
CA HIS A 149 -1.41 11.43 -0.18
C HIS A 149 -2.17 12.73 0.09
N SER A 150 -3.50 12.71 -0.02
CA SER A 150 -4.38 13.84 0.30
C SER A 150 -5.81 13.37 0.55
N LYS A 151 -6.65 14.27 1.08
CA LYS A 151 -8.09 14.03 1.29
C LYS A 151 -8.83 13.80 -0.03
N GLU A 152 -8.47 14.52 -1.08
CA GLU A 152 -9.07 14.40 -2.42
C GLU A 152 -8.72 13.05 -3.03
N ASN A 153 -7.49 12.58 -2.82
CA ASN A 153 -7.07 11.25 -3.23
C ASN A 153 -7.83 10.15 -2.47
N LEU A 154 -8.02 10.32 -1.16
CA LEU A 154 -8.85 9.43 -0.34
C LEU A 154 -10.29 9.37 -0.84
N ARG A 155 -10.94 10.54 -1.01
CA ARG A 155 -12.32 10.65 -1.51
C ARG A 155 -12.47 9.95 -2.86
N TRP A 156 -11.58 10.25 -3.81
CA TRP A 156 -11.59 9.63 -5.13
C TRP A 156 -11.51 8.10 -5.07
N TRP A 157 -10.63 7.54 -4.23
CA TRP A 157 -10.56 6.09 -4.03
C TRP A 157 -11.85 5.53 -3.46
N MET A 158 -12.42 6.16 -2.44
CA MET A 158 -13.65 5.69 -1.80
C MET A 158 -14.83 5.73 -2.78
N ASP A 159 -14.91 6.75 -3.63
CA ASP A 159 -15.93 6.82 -4.68
C ASP A 159 -15.74 5.73 -5.75
N LEU A 160 -14.50 5.46 -6.17
CA LEU A 160 -14.18 4.37 -7.10
C LEU A 160 -14.48 2.99 -6.50
N ILE A 161 -14.19 2.78 -5.22
CA ILE A 161 -14.49 1.52 -4.53
C ILE A 161 -16.01 1.31 -4.43
N ARG A 162 -16.76 2.39 -4.13
CA ARG A 162 -18.23 2.36 -4.04
C ARG A 162 -18.88 1.94 -5.37
N SER A 163 -18.32 2.35 -6.50
CA SER A 163 -18.87 2.00 -7.82
C SER A 163 -18.70 0.52 -8.19
N ARG A 164 -17.90 -0.24 -7.42
CA ARG A 164 -17.63 -1.67 -7.64
C ARG A 164 -17.89 -2.48 -6.36
N PRO A 165 -19.16 -2.59 -5.90
CA PRO A 165 -19.50 -3.29 -4.65
C PRO A 165 -19.12 -4.78 -4.65
N SER A 166 -18.90 -5.39 -5.82
CA SER A 166 -18.45 -6.77 -5.98
C SER A 166 -16.97 -7.00 -5.65
N VAL A 167 -16.17 -5.95 -5.48
CA VAL A 167 -14.74 -6.03 -5.17
C VAL A 167 -14.55 -5.67 -3.70
N ALA A 168 -14.02 -6.60 -2.91
CA ALA A 168 -13.71 -6.36 -1.50
C ALA A 168 -12.35 -5.66 -1.39
N VAL A 169 -12.29 -4.49 -0.79
CA VAL A 169 -11.06 -3.69 -0.69
C VAL A 169 -10.68 -3.48 0.77
N TYR A 170 -9.39 -3.55 1.08
CA TYR A 170 -8.89 -3.20 2.39
C TYR A 170 -7.52 -2.55 2.29
N GLY A 171 -7.15 -1.76 3.29
CA GLY A 171 -5.85 -1.11 3.33
C GLY A 171 -5.32 -0.89 4.73
N TYR A 172 -4.07 -0.49 4.80
CA TYR A 172 -3.44 0.02 6.01
C TYR A 172 -3.14 1.48 5.79
N SER A 173 -3.50 2.34 6.73
CA SER A 173 -3.22 3.77 6.57
C SER A 173 -2.73 4.40 7.87
N LYS A 174 -1.95 5.47 7.67
CA LYS A 174 -1.56 6.47 8.67
C LYS A 174 -2.09 7.85 8.31
N SER A 175 -2.71 8.04 7.14
CA SER A 175 -3.32 9.30 6.66
C SER A 175 -4.57 9.67 7.44
N TRP A 176 -4.47 9.68 8.78
CA TRP A 176 -5.61 9.81 9.70
C TRP A 176 -6.26 11.18 9.61
N VAL A 177 -5.49 12.23 9.34
CA VAL A 177 -6.02 13.58 9.14
C VAL A 177 -6.96 13.60 7.93
N GLU A 178 -6.59 12.93 6.84
CA GLU A 178 -7.38 12.83 5.62
C GLU A 178 -8.69 12.07 5.89
N PHE A 179 -8.63 10.96 6.63
CA PHE A 179 -9.82 10.18 7.03
C PHE A 179 -10.77 10.97 7.93
N LEU A 180 -10.24 11.61 8.98
CA LEU A 180 -11.05 12.40 9.91
C LEU A 180 -11.66 13.62 9.23
N SER A 181 -10.87 14.35 8.43
CA SER A 181 -11.37 15.51 7.70
C SER A 181 -12.49 15.12 6.74
N LEU A 182 -12.35 14.01 6.02
CA LEU A 182 -13.39 13.54 5.12
C LEU A 182 -14.64 13.08 5.90
N HIS A 183 -14.48 12.42 7.05
CA HIS A 183 -15.60 12.00 7.88
C HIS A 183 -16.41 13.19 8.42
N LEU A 184 -15.74 14.24 8.88
CA LEU A 184 -16.37 15.45 9.42
C LEU A 184 -17.20 16.20 8.37
N GLU A 185 -16.93 15.99 7.08
CA GLU A 185 -17.76 16.49 5.97
C GLU A 185 -19.05 15.67 5.76
N GLY A 186 -19.36 14.71 6.62
CA GLY A 186 -20.52 13.82 6.48
C GLY A 186 -20.34 12.74 5.41
N PHE A 187 -19.09 12.42 5.04
CA PHE A 187 -18.83 11.43 4.00
C PHE A 187 -19.32 10.03 4.38
N THR A 188 -20.09 9.41 3.48
CA THR A 188 -20.57 8.03 3.64
C THR A 188 -19.54 7.05 3.09
N TRP A 189 -18.95 6.26 3.97
CA TRP A 189 -17.93 5.26 3.61
C TRP A 189 -18.51 4.10 2.78
N PRO A 190 -17.79 3.61 1.75
CA PRO A 190 -18.23 2.44 1.00
C PRO A 190 -18.20 1.17 1.88
N SER A 191 -19.25 0.35 1.81
CA SER A 191 -19.38 -0.87 2.62
C SER A 191 -18.36 -1.96 2.26
N ASN A 192 -17.75 -1.87 1.08
CA ASN A 192 -16.74 -2.80 0.58
C ASN A 192 -15.30 -2.30 0.78
N TYR A 193 -15.06 -1.30 1.64
CA TYR A 193 -13.71 -0.89 2.07
C TYR A 193 -13.49 -1.07 3.57
N LEU A 194 -12.37 -1.68 3.95
CA LEU A 194 -11.97 -1.88 5.35
C LEU A 194 -10.60 -1.26 5.65
N LEU A 195 -10.57 -0.31 6.59
CA LEU A 195 -9.35 0.34 7.07
C LEU A 195 -8.74 -0.41 8.25
N ASN A 196 -7.43 -0.65 8.18
CA ASN A 196 -6.61 -1.14 9.27
C ASN A 196 -5.68 0.00 9.75
N LEU A 197 -5.77 0.38 11.03
CA LEU A 197 -4.87 1.38 11.62
C LEU A 197 -3.50 0.78 11.83
N SER A 198 -2.48 1.33 11.15
CA SER A 198 -1.12 0.81 11.22
C SER A 198 -0.26 1.55 12.25
N GLY A 199 0.59 0.82 12.98
CA GLY A 199 1.53 1.41 13.94
C GLY A 199 2.64 2.27 13.31
N GLY A 200 3.24 3.17 14.10
CA GLY A 200 4.36 4.05 13.69
C GLY A 200 3.95 5.34 12.97
N SER A 201 2.71 5.81 13.18
CA SER A 201 2.24 7.12 12.74
C SER A 201 2.90 8.26 13.52
N ARG A 202 2.89 9.48 12.95
CA ARG A 202 3.29 10.71 13.68
C ARG A 202 2.19 11.27 14.58
N HIS A 203 0.98 10.73 14.46
CA HIS A 203 -0.21 11.23 15.11
C HIS A 203 -0.30 10.76 16.57
N PRO A 204 -0.88 11.58 17.46
CA PRO A 204 -1.05 11.22 18.87
C PRO A 204 -2.04 10.07 19.06
N GLU A 205 -1.97 9.42 20.21
CA GLU A 205 -2.84 8.28 20.57
C GLU A 205 -4.32 8.68 20.64
N SER A 206 -4.63 9.92 21.05
CA SER A 206 -6.00 10.44 21.03
C SER A 206 -6.63 10.40 19.63
N MET A 207 -5.84 10.69 18.59
CA MET A 207 -6.32 10.61 17.20
C MET A 207 -6.60 9.16 16.80
N ARG A 208 -5.79 8.21 17.27
CA ARG A 208 -6.03 6.78 17.04
C ARG A 208 -7.35 6.31 17.65
N VAL A 209 -7.68 6.78 18.85
CA VAL A 209 -8.96 6.46 19.52
C VAL A 209 -10.13 6.92 18.66
N VAL A 210 -10.10 8.17 18.16
CA VAL A 210 -11.14 8.71 17.27
C VAL A 210 -11.20 7.92 15.95
N MET A 211 -10.05 7.64 15.34
CA MET A 211 -9.96 6.84 14.11
C MET A 211 -10.56 5.44 14.29
N SER A 212 -10.38 4.83 15.45
CA SER A 212 -10.91 3.49 15.76
C SER A 212 -12.44 3.46 15.81
N GLY A 213 -13.08 4.59 16.10
CA GLY A 213 -14.53 4.75 16.09
C GLY A 213 -15.15 4.99 14.72
N LEU A 214 -14.35 5.22 13.66
CA LEU A 214 -14.91 5.45 12.33
C LEU A 214 -15.57 4.17 11.77
N PRO A 215 -16.72 4.28 11.08
CA PRO A 215 -17.40 3.12 10.47
C PRO A 215 -16.52 2.33 9.49
N VAL A 216 -15.60 3.01 8.81
CA VAL A 216 -14.65 2.42 7.87
C VAL A 216 -13.55 1.59 8.54
N THR A 217 -13.31 1.81 9.84
CA THR A 217 -12.21 1.19 10.57
C THR A 217 -12.57 -0.21 11.04
N ARG A 218 -11.95 -1.21 10.41
CA ARG A 218 -11.99 -2.61 10.84
C ARG A 218 -11.25 -2.76 12.18
N GLY A 219 -10.14 -2.06 12.39
CA GLY A 219 -9.41 -2.00 13.66
C GLY A 219 -7.90 -1.89 13.45
N GLU A 220 -7.09 -2.44 14.36
CA GLU A 220 -5.64 -2.21 14.34
C GLU A 220 -4.81 -3.32 13.69
N PHE A 221 -3.66 -2.94 13.14
CA PHE A 221 -2.58 -3.83 12.74
C PHE A 221 -1.27 -3.36 13.40
N VAL A 222 -0.80 -4.13 14.38
CA VAL A 222 0.34 -3.77 15.24
C VAL A 222 1.54 -4.67 14.95
N ALA A 223 2.72 -4.06 14.94
CA ALA A 223 3.99 -4.78 14.91
C ALA A 223 4.55 -4.83 16.33
N VAL A 224 4.93 -6.02 16.78
CA VAL A 224 5.52 -6.23 18.11
C VAL A 224 6.92 -6.81 17.97
N GLN A 225 7.80 -6.51 18.93
CA GLN A 225 9.13 -7.09 18.95
C GLN A 225 9.02 -8.60 19.23
N VAL A 226 9.85 -9.41 18.57
CA VAL A 226 9.96 -10.86 18.76
C VAL A 226 11.42 -11.27 18.68
N ASP A 227 11.74 -12.45 19.17
CA ASP A 227 13.10 -12.96 19.12
C ASP A 227 13.56 -13.17 17.67
N ARG A 228 14.82 -12.85 17.42
CA ARG A 228 15.44 -12.97 16.08
C ARG A 228 15.37 -14.40 15.54
N GLU A 229 15.37 -15.39 16.43
CA GLU A 229 15.23 -16.80 16.08
C GLU A 229 13.92 -17.10 15.33
N HIS A 230 12.79 -16.53 15.78
CA HIS A 230 11.52 -16.70 15.05
C HIS A 230 11.58 -16.12 13.63
N LEU A 231 12.38 -15.08 13.42
CA LEU A 231 12.56 -14.45 12.12
C LEU A 231 13.47 -15.28 11.20
N ALA A 232 14.59 -15.76 11.76
CA ALA A 232 15.57 -16.61 11.09
C ALA A 232 14.95 -17.95 10.67
N ASN A 233 14.16 -18.56 11.54
CA ASN A 233 13.49 -19.84 11.30
C ASN A 233 12.18 -19.67 10.50
N HIS A 234 11.85 -18.44 10.07
CA HIS A 234 10.60 -18.13 9.36
C HIS A 234 9.36 -18.68 10.07
N SER A 235 9.38 -18.75 11.41
CA SER A 235 8.31 -19.35 12.23
C SER A 235 6.97 -18.65 12.01
N TYR A 236 7.00 -17.36 11.65
CA TYR A 236 5.80 -16.61 11.36
C TYR A 236 5.16 -17.02 10.03
N GLN A 237 5.90 -17.49 9.00
CA GLN A 237 5.46 -17.59 7.59
C GLN A 237 4.41 -18.66 7.24
N SER A 238 3.87 -19.35 8.22
CA SER A 238 2.64 -20.13 8.08
C SER A 238 2.13 -20.50 9.47
N ARG A 239 0.82 -20.66 9.61
CA ARG A 239 0.26 -21.23 10.85
C ARG A 239 0.63 -22.70 11.05
N ARG A 240 1.14 -23.35 9.99
CA ARG A 240 1.54 -24.76 9.96
C ARG A 240 3.02 -24.97 10.28
N ASN A 241 3.81 -23.91 10.40
CA ASN A 241 5.23 -24.03 10.74
C ASN A 241 5.39 -24.46 12.19
N ASP A 242 6.36 -25.34 12.47
CA ASP A 242 6.58 -25.91 13.81
C ASP A 242 6.80 -24.84 14.89
N GLY A 243 7.53 -23.77 14.57
CA GLY A 243 7.77 -22.65 15.48
C GLY A 243 6.63 -21.63 15.61
N PHE A 244 5.51 -21.78 14.89
CA PHE A 244 4.44 -20.78 14.89
C PHE A 244 3.78 -20.63 16.27
N LYS A 245 3.65 -21.72 17.03
CA LYS A 245 3.00 -21.69 18.35
C LYS A 245 3.79 -20.82 19.33
N ASP A 246 5.10 -20.96 19.37
CA ASP A 246 5.98 -20.19 20.26
C ASP A 246 6.05 -18.73 19.82
N TYR A 247 6.21 -18.49 18.51
CA TYR A 247 6.10 -17.16 17.93
C TYR A 247 4.77 -16.49 18.31
N ALA A 248 3.64 -17.20 18.20
CA ALA A 248 2.33 -16.66 18.53
C ALA A 248 2.14 -16.44 20.04
N LYS A 249 2.80 -17.22 20.90
CA LYS A 249 2.83 -16.99 22.35
C LYS A 249 3.56 -15.69 22.65
N GLN A 250 4.74 -15.48 22.07
CA GLN A 250 5.53 -14.26 22.27
C GLN A 250 4.82 -13.02 21.71
N VAL A 251 4.24 -13.10 20.51
CA VAL A 251 3.47 -11.98 19.93
C VAL A 251 2.32 -11.55 20.85
N ARG A 252 1.58 -12.51 21.43
CA ARG A 252 0.48 -12.18 22.36
C ARG A 252 0.99 -11.57 23.66
N ALA A 253 2.08 -12.10 24.22
CA ALA A 253 2.69 -11.54 25.42
C ALA A 253 3.13 -10.07 25.18
N ASN A 254 3.83 -9.83 24.08
CA ASN A 254 4.38 -8.50 23.76
C ASN A 254 3.32 -7.51 23.26
N ALA A 255 2.17 -7.99 22.78
CA ALA A 255 1.06 -7.12 22.41
C ALA A 255 0.33 -6.53 23.64
N GLY A 256 0.43 -7.16 24.81
CA GLY A 256 -0.23 -6.71 26.05
C GLY A 256 -1.76 -6.77 26.02
N LYS A 257 -2.36 -7.37 24.98
CA LYS A 257 -3.82 -7.49 24.82
C LYS A 257 -4.19 -8.69 23.96
N ARG A 258 -5.49 -9.04 23.95
CA ARG A 258 -6.00 -10.11 23.07
C ARG A 258 -5.87 -9.67 21.61
N VAL A 259 -5.08 -10.42 20.85
CA VAL A 259 -4.83 -10.16 19.43
C VAL A 259 -4.98 -11.42 18.59
N PHE A 260 -5.32 -11.22 17.32
CA PHE A 260 -5.15 -12.23 16.29
C PHE A 260 -3.69 -12.19 15.80
N VAL A 261 -2.97 -13.32 15.92
CA VAL A 261 -1.58 -13.41 15.48
C VAL A 261 -1.52 -13.67 13.97
N CYS A 262 -0.89 -12.76 13.24
CA CYS A 262 -0.65 -12.86 11.81
C CYS A 262 0.46 -13.87 11.49
N SER A 263 0.19 -14.78 10.55
CA SER A 263 1.16 -15.73 9.98
C SER A 263 2.00 -15.14 8.84
N GLY A 264 1.91 -13.83 8.58
CA GLY A 264 2.58 -13.21 7.44
C GLY A 264 2.15 -13.72 6.05
N THR A 265 1.39 -14.81 5.96
CA THR A 265 0.92 -15.48 4.75
C THR A 265 -0.59 -15.34 4.71
N CYS A 266 -1.07 -14.35 3.96
CA CYS A 266 -2.50 -14.07 3.90
C CYS A 266 -3.29 -15.24 3.29
N GLY A 267 -2.65 -16.04 2.43
CA GLY A 267 -3.26 -17.23 1.83
C GLY A 267 -3.55 -18.38 2.79
N ASP A 268 -3.01 -18.38 4.01
CA ASP A 268 -3.24 -19.41 5.03
C ASP A 268 -3.77 -18.85 6.36
N CYS A 269 -4.20 -17.59 6.35
CA CYS A 269 -4.50 -16.84 7.56
C CYS A 269 -5.69 -17.41 8.34
N LEU A 270 -6.79 -17.70 7.65
CA LEU A 270 -8.01 -18.31 8.17
C LEU A 270 -8.63 -19.23 7.11
N THR A 271 -9.23 -20.35 7.53
CA THR A 271 -10.06 -21.19 6.67
C THR A 271 -11.50 -21.11 7.14
N VAL A 272 -12.39 -20.56 6.31
CA VAL A 272 -13.82 -20.41 6.61
C VAL A 272 -14.60 -21.17 5.55
N LYS A 273 -15.36 -22.19 5.97
CA LYS A 273 -16.14 -23.06 5.06
C LYS A 273 -15.28 -23.61 3.90
N GLY A 274 -14.08 -24.10 4.21
CA GLY A 274 -13.14 -24.66 3.22
C GLY A 274 -12.44 -23.65 2.32
N LYS A 275 -12.71 -22.34 2.45
CA LYS A 275 -12.04 -21.29 1.67
C LYS A 275 -11.07 -20.49 2.53
N ASN A 276 -9.88 -20.25 2.00
CA ASN A 276 -8.91 -19.40 2.68
C ASN A 276 -9.36 -17.93 2.63
N ARG A 277 -9.24 -17.26 3.76
CA ARG A 277 -9.60 -15.85 3.98
C ARG A 277 -8.46 -15.17 4.75
N HIS A 278 -8.35 -13.86 4.61
CA HIS A 278 -7.35 -13.07 5.32
C HIS A 278 -8.04 -12.16 6.34
N ALA A 279 -7.59 -12.19 7.59
CA ALA A 279 -8.24 -11.49 8.70
C ALA A 279 -8.36 -9.97 8.48
N CYS A 280 -7.39 -9.35 7.80
CA CYS A 280 -7.32 -7.89 7.65
C CYS A 280 -8.42 -7.27 6.76
N GLY A 281 -9.11 -8.07 5.95
CA GLY A 281 -10.24 -7.62 5.11
C GLY A 281 -11.54 -8.35 5.43
N MET A 282 -11.66 -8.89 6.65
CA MET A 282 -12.87 -9.54 7.12
C MET A 282 -13.63 -8.63 8.08
N GLU A 283 -14.88 -8.34 7.75
CA GLU A 283 -15.79 -7.59 8.62
C GLU A 283 -16.00 -8.29 9.97
N SER A 284 -16.04 -9.62 9.98
CA SER A 284 -16.15 -10.43 11.21
C SER A 284 -14.93 -10.32 12.14
N MET A 285 -13.85 -9.66 11.71
CA MET A 285 -12.67 -9.37 12.52
C MET A 285 -12.67 -7.91 13.02
N ARG A 286 -13.80 -7.19 12.90
CA ARG A 286 -13.94 -5.83 13.41
C ARG A 286 -13.64 -5.77 14.91
N GLY A 287 -12.87 -4.76 15.31
CA GLY A 287 -12.47 -4.56 16.70
C GLY A 287 -11.40 -5.55 17.20
N VAL A 288 -11.06 -6.61 16.46
CA VAL A 288 -9.99 -7.55 16.82
C VAL A 288 -8.65 -7.01 16.33
N PRO A 289 -7.71 -6.63 17.22
CA PRO A 289 -6.39 -6.18 16.78
C PRO A 289 -5.62 -7.35 16.15
N ILE A 290 -4.91 -7.10 15.06
CA ILE A 290 -4.04 -8.07 14.40
C ILE A 290 -2.59 -7.72 14.73
N ALA A 291 -1.80 -8.68 15.19
CA ALA A 291 -0.41 -8.47 15.58
C ALA A 291 0.56 -9.34 14.75
N ILE A 292 1.73 -8.80 14.41
CA ILE A 292 2.82 -9.51 13.73
C ILE A 292 4.17 -9.18 14.38
N GLY A 293 5.13 -10.09 14.32
CA GLY A 293 6.52 -9.81 14.67
C GLY A 293 7.15 -8.77 13.75
N MET A 294 8.00 -7.91 14.31
CA MET A 294 8.76 -6.89 13.59
C MET A 294 9.97 -7.52 12.87
N HIS A 295 10.16 -7.21 11.58
CA HIS A 295 11.23 -7.77 10.71
C HIS A 295 12.22 -6.71 10.23
#